data_AF-A0AAX1U5D6-F1
#
_entry.id   AF-A0AAX1U5D6-F1
#
_cell.length_a   1.000
_cell.length_b   1.000
_cell.length_c   1.000
_cell.angle_alpha   90.00
_cell.angle_beta   90.00
_cell.angle_gamma   90.00
#
_symmetry.space_group_name_H-M   'P 1'
#
loop_
_entity.id
_entity.type
_entity.pdbx_description
1 polymer ?
#
loop_
_entity_poly.entity_id
_entity_poly.type
_entity_poly.pdbx_seq_one_letter_code
_entity_poly.pdbx_strand_id
1 'polypeptide(L)'
;MRKKVKGYKVFNHDWTCRGFQYEVGRTFKEKVNPQCCSDGFHFCKNVLDCFNYYPFDPENKVAEVTALGDVDCDGEDSKCATNKIRIDRELSWHEVLELVNMGHLNTGFKNIGRRNSGNENIGNWNSGDRNVGDENSGDNNTGNYNSGNKNVGDYNSGDYNTGNQNRGFWNTGIRNRGYRNTWNCNIGHYNSGGHNTGDYNTGNYNKGCRNTGDYNTGNYNSGHHNIGYENSGDWNIASFCSGCFNTINQKLKFFDKDTDITFEQWRRSEAYRILLRIKDFKVDWVYDFDMTDEEKERYSSYKTTYGYLKVFDTSNATKEWWKSLTQHEKDIIRNIPNFDEDKFKMITGIDAKED
;
A
#
# COMPACT_ATOMS: atom_id res chain seq x y z
N MET A 1 60.93 20.19 6.68
CA MET A 1 60.30 18.97 7.26
C MET A 1 59.15 18.57 6.34
N ARG A 2 59.09 17.31 5.87
CA ARG A 2 57.92 16.82 5.12
C ARG A 2 56.69 16.86 6.04
N LYS A 3 55.57 17.36 5.53
CA LYS A 3 54.35 17.61 6.29
C LYS A 3 53.74 16.27 6.69
N LYS A 4 53.60 16.01 8.00
CA LYS A 4 52.89 14.81 8.50
C LYS A 4 51.39 15.02 8.31
N VAL A 5 50.71 14.05 7.72
CA VAL A 5 49.25 14.08 7.54
C VAL A 5 48.65 13.00 8.41
N LYS A 6 47.72 13.36 9.30
CA LYS A 6 46.96 12.42 10.11
C LYS A 6 45.69 12.00 9.37
N GLY A 7 45.20 10.81 9.67
CA GLY A 7 43.92 10.32 9.19
C GLY A 7 43.55 9.00 9.83
N TYR A 8 42.68 8.27 9.16
CA TYR A 8 42.11 7.01 9.61
C TYR A 8 42.24 5.94 8.53
N LYS A 9 42.35 4.69 8.95
CA LYS A 9 42.35 3.55 8.06
C LYS A 9 41.55 2.40 8.68
N VAL A 10 40.76 1.74 7.84
CA VAL A 10 40.06 0.49 8.19
C VAL A 10 40.83 -0.69 7.59
N PHE A 11 40.87 -1.79 8.32
CA PHE A 11 41.46 -3.08 7.96
C PHE A 11 40.45 -4.19 8.21
N ASN A 12 40.72 -5.35 7.63
CA ASN A 12 40.00 -6.57 7.96
C ASN A 12 40.21 -6.94 9.45
N HIS A 13 39.39 -7.86 9.96
CA HIS A 13 39.43 -8.35 11.35
C HIS A 13 40.82 -8.85 11.80
N ASP A 14 41.62 -9.36 10.85
CA ASP A 14 42.97 -9.90 11.04
C ASP A 14 44.09 -8.87 10.84
N TRP A 15 43.77 -7.57 10.79
CA TRP A 15 44.70 -6.46 10.49
C TRP A 15 45.30 -6.49 9.08
N THR A 16 44.68 -7.21 8.13
CA THR A 16 45.12 -7.19 6.73
C THR A 16 44.41 -6.10 5.91
N CYS A 17 45.09 -5.62 4.87
CA CYS A 17 44.50 -4.81 3.81
C CYS A 17 45.24 -5.10 2.50
N ARG A 18 44.50 -5.45 1.43
CA ARG A 18 45.05 -5.83 0.11
C ARG A 18 46.17 -6.89 0.19
N GLY A 19 46.01 -7.89 1.06
CA GLY A 19 46.98 -8.99 1.24
C GLY A 19 48.23 -8.62 2.05
N PHE A 20 48.31 -7.39 2.58
CA PHE A 20 49.40 -6.95 3.45
C PHE A 20 48.98 -6.95 4.91
N GLN A 21 49.84 -7.47 5.80
CA GLN A 21 49.63 -7.55 7.25
C GLN A 21 50.15 -6.29 7.95
N TYR A 22 49.31 -5.65 8.76
CA TYR A 22 49.68 -4.48 9.54
C TYR A 22 49.75 -4.80 11.04
N GLU A 23 50.41 -3.92 11.79
CA GLU A 23 50.58 -4.00 13.24
C GLU A 23 50.58 -2.58 13.82
N VAL A 24 49.87 -2.39 14.93
CA VAL A 24 49.81 -1.12 15.65
C VAL A 24 51.20 -0.72 16.17
N GLY A 25 51.52 0.56 16.09
CA GLY A 25 52.82 1.13 16.48
C GLY A 25 53.90 1.02 15.40
N ARG A 26 53.70 0.22 14.34
CA ARG A 26 54.70 0.03 13.29
C ARG A 26 54.57 1.04 12.14
N THR A 27 55.70 1.26 11.47
CA THR A 27 55.81 2.07 10.25
C THR A 27 56.10 1.19 9.06
N PHE A 28 55.31 1.34 8.01
CA PHE A 28 55.41 0.61 6.77
C PHE A 28 55.82 1.54 5.63
N LYS A 29 56.58 0.99 4.67
CA LYS A 29 57.12 1.71 3.52
C LYS A 29 56.97 0.87 2.27
N GLU A 30 56.68 1.52 1.17
CA GLU A 30 56.66 0.91 -0.15
C GLU A 30 57.42 1.80 -1.15
N LYS A 31 58.09 1.19 -2.12
CA LYS A 31 58.87 1.92 -3.14
C LYS A 31 58.00 2.27 -4.35
N VAL A 32 56.95 3.05 -4.11
CA VAL A 32 56.02 3.54 -5.14
C VAL A 32 55.91 5.06 -5.09
N ASN A 33 55.54 5.66 -6.22
CA ASN A 33 55.02 7.03 -6.21
C ASN A 33 53.53 6.94 -5.85
N PRO A 34 53.08 7.48 -4.71
CA PRO A 34 51.69 7.35 -4.30
C PRO A 34 50.76 7.95 -5.34
N GLN A 35 49.73 7.20 -5.70
CA GLN A 35 48.67 7.67 -6.56
C GLN A 35 47.35 7.28 -5.91
N CYS A 36 46.49 8.27 -5.68
CA CYS A 36 45.18 8.03 -5.10
C CYS A 36 44.44 6.94 -5.91
N CYS A 37 43.81 6.00 -5.21
CA CYS A 37 43.08 4.84 -5.72
C CYS A 37 43.91 3.71 -6.37
N SER A 38 45.13 3.99 -6.84
CA SER A 38 46.01 3.00 -7.47
C SER A 38 47.07 2.47 -6.50
N ASP A 39 48.06 3.31 -6.19
CA ASP A 39 49.35 2.88 -5.63
C ASP A 39 49.63 3.46 -4.24
N GLY A 40 50.14 2.60 -3.36
CA GLY A 40 50.55 2.93 -2.00
C GLY A 40 49.52 2.62 -0.92
N PHE A 41 49.82 3.08 0.29
CA PHE A 41 48.99 2.84 1.47
C PHE A 41 47.84 3.84 1.54
N HIS A 42 46.62 3.33 1.35
CA HIS A 42 45.40 4.14 1.33
C HIS A 42 44.86 4.42 2.74
N PHE A 43 44.45 5.66 3.00
CA PHE A 43 43.82 6.13 4.24
C PHE A 43 42.84 7.29 3.92
N CYS A 44 41.98 7.68 4.87
CA CYS A 44 41.08 8.84 4.71
C CYS A 44 41.36 9.89 5.78
N LYS A 45 40.97 11.15 5.53
CA LYS A 45 41.14 12.23 6.53
C LYS A 45 40.08 12.18 7.63
N ASN A 46 38.85 11.81 7.29
CA ASN A 46 37.78 11.56 8.25
C ASN A 46 37.50 10.06 8.33
N VAL A 47 37.13 9.56 9.51
CA VAL A 47 36.79 8.14 9.69
C VAL A 47 35.53 7.76 8.91
N LEU A 48 34.57 8.68 8.79
CA LEU A 48 33.32 8.47 8.06
C LEU A 48 33.57 8.04 6.61
N ASP A 49 34.57 8.68 6.00
CA ASP A 49 34.98 8.46 4.62
C ASP A 49 35.59 7.06 4.40
N CYS A 50 36.19 6.46 5.44
CA CYS A 50 36.72 5.09 5.34
C CYS A 50 35.61 4.08 5.03
N PHE A 51 34.40 4.32 5.54
CA PHE A 51 33.25 3.43 5.35
C PHE A 51 32.55 3.58 3.99
N ASN A 52 33.08 4.43 3.10
CA ASN A 52 32.73 4.39 1.68
C ASN A 52 33.45 3.23 0.95
N TYR A 53 34.51 2.66 1.55
CA TYR A 53 35.31 1.58 0.95
C TYR A 53 35.33 0.30 1.77
N TYR A 54 34.85 0.35 3.01
CA TYR A 54 34.72 -0.79 3.91
C TYR A 54 33.29 -0.82 4.46
N PRO A 55 32.71 -2.01 4.67
CA PRO A 55 31.45 -2.12 5.38
C PRO A 55 31.61 -1.58 6.82
N PHE A 56 30.57 -0.90 7.32
CA PHE A 56 30.49 -0.49 8.72
C PHE A 56 30.19 -1.69 9.60
N ASP A 57 31.24 -2.47 9.87
CA ASP A 57 31.18 -3.78 10.51
C ASP A 57 32.08 -3.78 11.76
N PRO A 58 31.54 -4.08 12.97
CA PRO A 58 32.29 -4.11 14.22
C PRO A 58 33.46 -5.11 14.26
N GLU A 59 33.51 -6.08 13.36
CA GLU A 59 34.65 -7.00 13.26
C GLU A 59 35.87 -6.37 12.57
N ASN A 60 35.68 -5.29 11.80
CA ASN A 60 36.78 -4.58 11.18
C ASN A 60 37.65 -3.84 12.21
N LYS A 61 38.93 -3.67 11.87
CA LYS A 61 39.88 -2.91 12.68
C LYS A 61 39.97 -1.48 12.16
N VAL A 62 39.81 -0.50 13.04
CA VAL A 62 39.91 0.93 12.69
C VAL A 62 41.09 1.53 13.44
N ALA A 63 41.95 2.29 12.76
CA ALA A 63 43.12 2.89 13.37
C ALA A 63 43.29 4.35 12.98
N GLU A 64 43.83 5.14 13.92
CA GLU A 64 44.48 6.40 13.59
C GLU A 64 45.81 6.11 12.90
N VAL A 65 46.09 6.83 11.84
CA VAL A 65 47.31 6.66 11.05
C VAL A 65 47.98 8.00 10.78
N THR A 66 49.30 7.97 10.65
CA THR A 66 50.11 9.12 10.23
C THR A 66 50.83 8.78 8.94
N ALA A 67 50.55 9.53 7.88
CA ALA A 67 51.35 9.52 6.67
C ALA A 67 52.66 10.30 6.91
N LEU A 68 53.79 9.61 6.71
CA LEU A 68 55.16 10.11 6.93
C LEU A 68 55.94 10.28 5.62
N GLY A 69 55.33 9.87 4.51
CA GLY A 69 55.90 9.86 3.16
C GLY A 69 55.40 11.00 2.30
N ASP A 70 55.47 10.78 1.00
CA ASP A 70 54.76 11.62 0.02
C ASP A 70 53.28 11.23 0.08
N VAL A 71 52.37 12.21 -0.10
CA VAL A 71 50.93 12.02 0.02
C VAL A 71 50.26 12.54 -1.23
N ASP A 72 49.43 11.71 -1.83
CA ASP A 72 48.53 12.10 -2.90
C ASP A 72 47.09 11.97 -2.40
N CYS A 73 46.31 13.03 -2.52
CA CYS A 73 44.88 13.05 -2.20
C CYS A 73 44.17 13.61 -3.42
N ASP A 74 43.20 12.88 -3.94
CA ASP A 74 42.34 13.42 -5.00
C ASP A 74 41.50 14.58 -4.44
N GLY A 75 41.18 15.56 -5.29
CA GLY A 75 40.30 16.67 -4.93
C GLY A 75 38.83 16.25 -4.88
N GLU A 76 38.46 15.20 -5.62
CA GLU A 76 37.09 14.70 -5.71
C GLU A 76 36.83 13.45 -4.85
N ASP A 77 37.86 12.67 -4.50
CA ASP A 77 37.74 11.48 -3.64
C ASP A 77 38.20 11.75 -2.21
N SER A 78 37.50 11.15 -1.24
CA SER A 78 37.80 11.30 0.20
C SER A 78 39.05 10.54 0.66
N LYS A 79 39.60 9.70 -0.22
CA LYS A 79 40.77 8.84 0.00
C LYS A 79 42.07 9.58 -0.31
N CYS A 80 43.12 9.21 0.41
CA CYS A 80 44.51 9.59 0.15
C CYS A 80 45.39 8.34 0.09
N ALA A 81 46.52 8.44 -0.59
CA ALA A 81 47.56 7.42 -0.66
C ALA A 81 48.91 7.97 -0.16
N THR A 82 49.72 7.11 0.47
CA THR A 82 51.10 7.44 0.90
C THR A 82 52.05 6.28 0.68
N ASN A 83 53.33 6.57 0.40
CA ASN A 83 54.39 5.55 0.28
C ASN A 83 55.00 5.18 1.64
N LYS A 84 54.60 5.88 2.72
CA LYS A 84 55.05 5.58 4.08
C LYS A 84 53.97 5.95 5.09
N ILE A 85 53.46 4.93 5.78
CA ILE A 85 52.38 5.06 6.76
C ILE A 85 52.82 4.50 8.11
N ARG A 86 52.39 5.13 9.20
CA ARG A 86 52.50 4.57 10.55
C ARG A 86 51.10 4.31 11.09
N ILE A 87 50.89 3.13 11.65
CA ILE A 87 49.66 2.79 12.36
C ILE A 87 49.85 3.24 13.81
N ASP A 88 49.17 4.31 14.23
CA ASP A 88 49.45 4.94 15.51
C ASP A 88 48.80 4.18 16.67
N ARG A 89 47.49 3.90 16.57
CA ARG A 89 46.71 3.14 17.56
C ARG A 89 45.43 2.58 16.94
N GLU A 90 44.91 1.49 17.50
CA GLU A 90 43.54 1.03 17.24
C GLU A 90 42.54 1.96 17.94
N LEU A 91 41.41 2.24 17.29
CA LEU A 91 40.25 2.90 17.87
C LEU A 91 39.31 1.82 18.43
N SER A 92 38.77 2.06 19.63
CA SER A 92 37.63 1.28 20.09
C SER A 92 36.39 1.60 19.27
N TRP A 93 35.46 0.65 19.17
CA TRP A 93 34.19 0.89 18.48
C TRP A 93 33.33 1.97 19.13
N HIS A 94 33.52 2.21 20.42
CA HIS A 94 32.91 3.36 21.09
C HIS A 94 33.41 4.69 20.49
N GLU A 95 34.72 4.86 20.33
CA GLU A 95 35.31 6.04 19.68
C GLU A 95 34.88 6.15 18.21
N VAL A 96 34.84 5.03 17.48
CA VAL A 96 34.37 5.00 16.09
C VAL A 96 32.94 5.53 16.00
N LEU A 97 32.03 5.04 16.87
CA LEU A 97 30.64 5.50 16.93
C LEU A 97 30.52 6.99 17.24
N GLU A 98 31.35 7.53 18.14
CA GLU A 98 31.38 8.98 18.43
C GLU A 98 31.85 9.81 17.23
N LEU A 99 32.79 9.30 16.44
CA LEU A 99 33.36 10.01 15.30
C LEU A 99 32.48 9.96 14.04
N VAL A 100 31.70 8.90 13.83
CA VAL A 100 30.83 8.74 12.64
C VAL A 100 29.41 9.31 12.82
N ASN A 101 29.07 9.74 14.03
CA ASN A 101 27.79 10.35 14.36
C ASN A 101 28.00 11.80 14.82
N MET A 102 27.01 12.67 14.60
CA MET A 102 27.04 14.04 15.10
C MET A 102 26.17 14.16 16.34
N GLY A 103 26.78 14.21 17.52
CA GLY A 103 26.10 14.26 18.82
C GLY A 103 26.52 13.09 19.72
N HIS A 104 25.67 12.70 20.67
CA HIS A 104 26.08 11.77 21.73
C HIS A 104 25.15 10.57 21.89
N LEU A 105 25.72 9.45 22.33
CA LEU A 105 25.00 8.21 22.64
C LEU A 105 24.23 7.62 21.46
N ASN A 106 24.68 7.89 20.23
CA ASN A 106 24.13 7.26 19.04
C ASN A 106 24.79 5.90 18.81
N THR A 107 24.02 4.93 18.35
CA THR A 107 24.51 3.63 17.85
C THR A 107 24.18 3.50 16.37
N GLY A 108 25.01 2.77 15.63
CA GLY A 108 24.95 2.73 14.17
C GLY A 108 25.65 3.94 13.53
N PHE A 109 25.20 4.34 12.34
CA PHE A 109 25.99 5.15 11.41
C PHE A 109 25.28 6.43 10.96
N LYS A 110 26.01 7.55 10.84
CA LYS A 110 25.53 8.83 10.26
C LYS A 110 24.29 9.44 10.95
N ASN A 111 24.08 9.18 12.23
CA ASN A 111 23.02 9.83 12.99
C ASN A 111 23.42 11.25 13.40
N ILE A 112 22.45 12.16 13.43
CA ILE A 112 22.58 13.53 13.92
C ILE A 112 21.61 13.72 15.09
N GLY A 113 22.13 14.15 16.24
CA GLY A 113 21.38 14.36 17.48
C GLY A 113 21.81 13.38 18.58
N ARG A 114 20.88 12.94 19.43
CA ARG A 114 21.22 12.13 20.62
C ARG A 114 20.39 10.87 20.75
N ARG A 115 21.02 9.81 21.24
CA ARG A 115 20.35 8.55 21.62
C ARG A 115 19.57 7.89 20.47
N ASN A 116 20.03 8.07 19.24
CA ASN A 116 19.51 7.35 18.09
C ASN A 116 20.13 5.95 17.99
N SER A 117 19.36 4.99 17.51
CA SER A 117 19.82 3.63 17.24
C SER A 117 19.42 3.22 15.82
N GLY A 118 20.39 2.75 15.04
CA GLY A 118 20.23 2.52 13.60
C GLY A 118 21.01 3.56 12.80
N ASN A 119 20.57 3.89 11.60
CA ASN A 119 21.36 4.66 10.66
C ASN A 119 20.62 5.89 10.13
N GLU A 120 21.38 6.95 9.86
CA GLU A 120 20.90 8.13 9.13
C GLU A 120 19.69 8.83 9.79
N ASN A 121 19.50 8.69 11.11
CA ASN A 121 18.45 9.40 11.82
C ASN A 121 18.87 10.84 12.13
N ILE A 122 17.92 11.77 12.05
CA ILE A 122 18.08 13.19 12.38
C ILE A 122 17.08 13.55 13.47
N GLY A 123 17.59 13.95 14.64
CA GLY A 123 16.81 14.25 15.84
C GLY A 123 17.24 13.37 16.99
N ASN A 124 16.36 13.08 17.94
CA ASN A 124 16.70 12.37 19.15
C ASN A 124 15.83 11.14 19.35
N TRP A 125 16.39 10.12 20.01
CA TRP A 125 15.65 8.96 20.47
C TRP A 125 14.94 8.17 19.37
N ASN A 126 15.43 8.23 18.14
CA ASN A 126 14.91 7.42 17.05
C ASN A 126 15.50 6.00 17.11
N SER A 127 14.68 5.01 16.78
CA SER A 127 15.08 3.62 16.61
C SER A 127 14.68 3.14 15.21
N GLY A 128 15.63 2.61 14.46
CA GLY A 128 15.47 2.24 13.04
C GLY A 128 16.27 3.18 12.15
N ASP A 129 15.92 3.25 10.88
CA ASP A 129 16.71 3.96 9.88
C ASP A 129 15.98 5.16 9.26
N ARG A 130 16.72 6.24 8.99
CA ARG A 130 16.28 7.41 8.22
C ARG A 130 15.05 8.13 8.79
N ASN A 131 14.89 8.15 10.11
CA ASN A 131 13.85 8.96 10.73
C ASN A 131 14.29 10.42 10.87
N VAL A 132 13.36 11.34 10.67
CA VAL A 132 13.56 12.79 10.86
C VAL A 132 12.55 13.29 11.88
N GLY A 133 13.03 13.82 13.00
CA GLY A 133 12.26 14.22 14.17
C GLY A 133 12.67 13.41 15.39
N ASP A 134 11.82 13.38 16.41
CA ASP A 134 12.13 12.78 17.71
C ASP A 134 11.22 11.59 18.03
N GLU A 135 11.79 10.60 18.74
CA GLU A 135 11.05 9.46 19.31
C GLU A 135 10.30 8.59 18.28
N ASN A 136 10.83 8.46 17.06
CA ASN A 136 10.28 7.54 16.07
C ASN A 136 10.84 6.11 16.23
N SER A 137 10.02 5.11 15.95
CA SER A 137 10.39 3.70 15.93
C SER A 137 9.96 3.07 14.60
N GLY A 138 10.89 2.39 13.93
CA GLY A 138 10.76 1.92 12.55
C GLY A 138 11.52 2.83 11.59
N ASP A 139 11.20 2.80 10.30
CA ASP A 139 12.05 3.39 9.27
C ASP A 139 11.35 4.47 8.44
N ASN A 140 12.11 5.49 8.04
CA ASN A 140 11.71 6.56 7.13
C ASN A 140 10.51 7.39 7.63
N ASN A 141 10.36 7.57 8.94
CA ASN A 141 9.32 8.45 9.48
C ASN A 141 9.79 9.91 9.47
N THR A 142 8.86 10.84 9.22
CA THR A 142 9.08 12.29 9.35
C THR A 142 8.05 12.88 10.31
N GLY A 143 8.51 13.55 11.35
CA GLY A 143 7.69 14.02 12.48
C GLY A 143 8.10 13.32 13.77
N ASN A 144 7.24 13.33 14.78
CA ASN A 144 7.57 12.84 16.11
C ASN A 144 6.65 11.71 16.56
N TYR A 145 7.16 10.82 17.42
CA TYR A 145 6.39 9.77 18.07
C TYR A 145 5.69 8.80 17.11
N ASN A 146 6.23 8.58 15.90
CA ASN A 146 5.68 7.59 14.99
C ASN A 146 6.21 6.19 15.29
N SER A 147 5.35 5.18 15.14
CA SER A 147 5.71 3.78 15.22
C SER A 147 5.28 3.05 13.94
N GLY A 148 6.22 2.35 13.31
CA GLY A 148 6.05 1.76 11.98
C GLY A 148 6.89 2.51 10.95
N ASN A 149 6.51 2.41 9.67
CA ASN A 149 7.36 2.86 8.57
C ASN A 149 6.68 3.92 7.70
N LYS A 150 7.49 4.87 7.20
CA LYS A 150 7.08 5.85 6.18
C LYS A 150 5.87 6.69 6.59
N ASN A 151 5.74 7.01 7.88
CA ASN A 151 4.73 7.94 8.34
C ASN A 151 5.22 9.39 8.20
N VAL A 152 4.31 10.29 7.88
CA VAL A 152 4.56 11.75 7.81
C VAL A 152 3.56 12.45 8.72
N GLY A 153 4.06 13.19 9.70
CA GLY A 153 3.28 13.81 10.78
C GLY A 153 3.60 13.17 12.13
N ASP A 154 2.72 13.34 13.11
CA ASP A 154 3.02 12.98 14.50
C ASP A 154 2.08 11.91 15.06
N TYR A 155 2.61 11.08 15.96
CA TYR A 155 1.85 10.07 16.72
C TYR A 155 1.13 9.03 15.86
N ASN A 156 1.64 8.71 14.67
CA ASN A 156 1.07 7.64 13.86
C ASN A 156 1.57 6.27 14.30
N SER A 157 0.71 5.25 14.18
CA SER A 157 1.03 3.85 14.46
C SER A 157 0.63 2.97 13.28
N GLY A 158 1.56 2.19 12.75
CA GLY A 158 1.43 1.46 11.49
C GLY A 158 2.20 2.14 10.37
N ASP A 159 1.88 1.89 9.10
CA ASP A 159 2.74 2.32 7.98
C ASP A 159 2.05 3.23 6.97
N TYR A 160 2.83 4.10 6.34
CA TYR A 160 2.39 4.97 5.24
C TYR A 160 1.24 5.92 5.60
N ASN A 161 1.14 6.34 6.85
CA ASN A 161 0.14 7.34 7.24
C ASN A 161 0.67 8.76 7.01
N THR A 162 -0.20 9.66 6.55
CA THR A 162 0.07 11.09 6.40
C THR A 162 -0.89 11.90 7.27
N GLY A 163 -0.38 12.84 8.06
CA GLY A 163 -1.13 13.56 9.08
C GLY A 163 -0.87 12.98 10.47
N ASN A 164 -1.81 13.13 11.41
CA ASN A 164 -1.51 12.93 12.83
C ASN A 164 -2.42 11.89 13.51
N GLN A 165 -1.88 11.16 14.47
CA GLN A 165 -2.65 10.24 15.33
C GLN A 165 -3.39 9.13 14.56
N ASN A 166 -2.94 8.77 13.36
CA ASN A 166 -3.55 7.68 12.60
C ASN A 166 -3.04 6.32 13.09
N ARG A 167 -3.90 5.32 13.05
CA ARG A 167 -3.57 3.93 13.38
C ARG A 167 -3.93 2.99 12.23
N GLY A 168 -2.97 2.24 11.71
CA GLY A 168 -3.15 1.31 10.60
C GLY A 168 -2.32 1.74 9.40
N PHE A 169 -2.87 1.65 8.19
CA PHE A 169 -2.09 1.81 6.97
C PHE A 169 -2.71 2.79 5.98
N TRP A 170 -1.86 3.58 5.31
CA TRP A 170 -2.25 4.44 4.20
C TRP A 170 -3.36 5.46 4.53
N ASN A 171 -3.50 5.85 5.79
CA ASN A 171 -4.50 6.86 6.15
C ASN A 171 -3.94 8.26 5.92
N THR A 172 -4.80 9.17 5.46
CA THR A 172 -4.48 10.58 5.28
C THR A 172 -5.41 11.45 6.12
N GLY A 173 -4.86 12.31 6.97
CA GLY A 173 -5.60 13.21 7.85
C GLY A 173 -5.37 12.90 9.32
N ILE A 174 -6.40 13.00 10.17
CA ILE A 174 -6.24 12.97 11.63
C ILE A 174 -7.09 11.89 12.27
N ARG A 175 -6.51 11.11 13.20
CA ARG A 175 -7.23 10.13 14.05
C ARG A 175 -8.01 9.06 13.29
N ASN A 176 -7.56 8.69 12.09
CA ASN A 176 -8.16 7.57 11.38
C ASN A 176 -7.65 6.25 11.95
N ARG A 177 -8.51 5.23 12.00
CA ARG A 177 -8.16 3.85 12.36
C ARG A 177 -8.55 2.90 11.23
N GLY A 178 -7.58 2.21 10.65
CA GLY A 178 -7.79 1.17 9.65
C GLY A 178 -6.97 1.39 8.39
N TYR A 179 -7.60 1.30 7.20
CA TYR A 179 -6.88 1.29 5.91
C TYR A 179 -7.44 2.32 4.94
N ARG A 180 -6.57 3.17 4.37
CA ARG A 180 -6.93 4.13 3.31
C ARG A 180 -8.14 5.01 3.62
N ASN A 181 -8.26 5.46 4.87
CA ASN A 181 -9.20 6.53 5.18
C ASN A 181 -8.59 7.88 4.83
N THR A 182 -9.43 8.79 4.33
CA THR A 182 -9.05 10.18 4.07
C THR A 182 -9.90 11.10 4.94
N TRP A 183 -9.41 12.31 5.22
CA TRP A 183 -9.98 13.23 6.21
C TRP A 183 -9.84 12.68 7.64
N ASN A 184 -10.86 12.80 8.51
CA ASN A 184 -10.62 12.74 9.95
C ASN A 184 -11.55 11.78 10.69
N CYS A 185 -11.02 11.17 11.74
CA CYS A 185 -11.77 10.40 12.74
C CYS A 185 -12.57 9.22 12.17
N ASN A 186 -12.15 8.63 11.05
CA ASN A 186 -12.82 7.46 10.49
C ASN A 186 -12.30 6.16 11.13
N ILE A 187 -13.19 5.18 11.27
CA ILE A 187 -12.87 3.83 11.75
C ILE A 187 -13.32 2.82 10.69
N GLY A 188 -12.41 2.01 10.19
CA GLY A 188 -12.64 1.01 9.14
C GLY A 188 -11.79 1.29 7.90
N HIS A 189 -12.33 1.03 6.72
CA HIS A 189 -11.54 1.03 5.50
C HIS A 189 -12.17 1.89 4.40
N TYR A 190 -11.32 2.61 3.64
CA TYR A 190 -11.73 3.35 2.45
C TYR A 190 -12.83 4.39 2.69
N ASN A 191 -12.89 4.98 3.88
CA ASN A 191 -13.82 6.08 4.14
C ASN A 191 -13.24 7.42 3.65
N SER A 192 -14.11 8.28 3.15
CA SER A 192 -13.80 9.65 2.77
C SER A 192 -14.75 10.60 3.48
N GLY A 193 -14.19 11.58 4.19
CA GLY A 193 -14.93 12.53 5.03
C GLY A 193 -14.70 12.28 6.53
N GLY A 194 -15.64 12.68 7.39
CA GLY A 194 -15.43 12.77 8.83
C GLY A 194 -16.25 11.79 9.66
N HIS A 195 -15.65 11.17 10.67
CA HIS A 195 -16.40 10.41 11.69
C HIS A 195 -17.23 9.22 11.16
N ASN A 196 -16.82 8.60 10.06
CA ASN A 196 -17.48 7.39 9.57
C ASN A 196 -16.98 6.15 10.33
N THR A 197 -17.88 5.19 10.56
CA THR A 197 -17.56 3.87 11.10
C THR A 197 -18.04 2.78 10.16
N GLY A 198 -17.15 1.89 9.75
CA GLY A 198 -17.39 0.85 8.75
C GLY A 198 -16.59 1.14 7.47
N ASP A 199 -17.06 0.68 6.32
CA ASP A 199 -16.24 0.64 5.11
C ASP A 199 -16.87 1.35 3.90
N TYR A 200 -16.03 1.99 3.10
CA TYR A 200 -16.43 2.63 1.83
C TYR A 200 -17.51 3.70 1.98
N ASN A 201 -17.57 4.40 3.12
CA ASN A 201 -18.50 5.52 3.28
C ASN A 201 -17.91 6.82 2.73
N THR A 202 -18.74 7.61 2.07
CA THR A 202 -18.40 8.96 1.59
C THR A 202 -19.33 9.98 2.24
N GLY A 203 -18.76 11.00 2.86
CA GLY A 203 -19.47 12.01 3.66
C GLY A 203 -19.13 11.86 5.14
N ASN A 204 -20.05 12.22 6.03
CA ASN A 204 -19.77 12.34 7.47
C ASN A 204 -20.75 11.55 8.33
N TYR A 205 -20.25 11.06 9.46
CA TYR A 205 -21.07 10.39 10.50
C TYR A 205 -21.86 9.18 10.00
N ASN A 206 -21.44 8.53 8.92
CA ASN A 206 -22.08 7.31 8.45
C ASN A 206 -21.63 6.10 9.27
N LYS A 207 -22.54 5.15 9.48
CA LYS A 207 -22.29 3.88 10.16
C LYS A 207 -22.72 2.72 9.27
N GLY A 208 -21.79 1.82 8.96
CA GLY A 208 -22.01 0.67 8.10
C GLY A 208 -21.18 0.77 6.82
N CYS A 209 -21.71 0.28 5.70
CA CYS A 209 -20.92 0.11 4.48
C CYS A 209 -21.54 0.80 3.26
N ARG A 210 -20.70 1.46 2.46
CA ARG A 210 -21.08 2.02 1.15
C ARG A 210 -22.20 3.06 1.21
N ASN A 211 -22.25 3.85 2.30
CA ASN A 211 -23.17 4.99 2.35
C ASN A 211 -22.54 6.23 1.70
N THR A 212 -23.37 7.01 1.01
CA THR A 212 -22.98 8.30 0.42
C THR A 212 -23.90 9.39 0.96
N GLY A 213 -23.32 10.48 1.45
CA GLY A 213 -24.01 11.56 2.16
C GLY A 213 -23.69 11.51 3.65
N ASP A 214 -24.54 12.10 4.51
CA ASP A 214 -24.22 12.26 5.93
C ASP A 214 -25.25 11.60 6.85
N TYR A 215 -24.79 11.14 8.02
CA TYR A 215 -25.62 10.59 9.09
C TYR A 215 -26.44 9.36 8.70
N ASN A 216 -26.00 8.57 7.71
CA ASN A 216 -26.68 7.32 7.39
C ASN A 216 -26.24 6.19 8.33
N THR A 217 -27.18 5.32 8.69
CA THR A 217 -26.91 4.08 9.44
C THR A 217 -27.43 2.87 8.67
N GLY A 218 -26.59 1.88 8.45
CA GLY A 218 -26.88 0.71 7.61
C GLY A 218 -26.00 0.70 6.37
N ASN A 219 -26.48 0.14 5.26
CA ASN A 219 -25.63 -0.06 4.08
C ASN A 219 -26.27 0.45 2.79
N TYR A 220 -25.44 0.92 1.86
CA TYR A 220 -25.85 1.36 0.52
C TYR A 220 -26.89 2.48 0.50
N ASN A 221 -26.94 3.33 1.54
CA ASN A 221 -27.82 4.48 1.53
C ASN A 221 -27.17 5.65 0.78
N SER A 222 -27.97 6.36 -0.02
CA SER A 222 -27.59 7.58 -0.73
C SER A 222 -28.49 8.74 -0.29
N GLY A 223 -27.88 9.82 0.20
CA GLY A 223 -28.56 10.97 0.79
C GLY A 223 -28.23 11.11 2.27
N HIS A 224 -29.11 11.73 3.06
CA HIS A 224 -28.83 12.09 4.45
C HIS A 224 -29.82 11.49 5.45
N HIS A 225 -29.33 11.14 6.64
CA HIS A 225 -30.16 10.67 7.75
C HIS A 225 -31.02 9.43 7.46
N ASN A 226 -30.56 8.55 6.56
CA ASN A 226 -31.26 7.29 6.32
C ASN A 226 -30.82 6.21 7.32
N ILE A 227 -31.77 5.39 7.76
CA ILE A 227 -31.53 4.19 8.55
C ILE A 227 -32.10 3.01 7.76
N GLY A 228 -31.26 2.02 7.46
CA GLY A 228 -31.68 0.81 6.73
C GLY A 228 -30.75 0.45 5.59
N TYR A 229 -31.29 -0.20 4.57
CA TYR A 229 -30.55 -0.75 3.46
C TYR A 229 -31.08 -0.21 2.13
N GLU A 230 -30.18 0.23 1.24
CA GLU A 230 -30.51 0.68 -0.12
C GLU A 230 -31.58 1.79 -0.19
N ASN A 231 -31.50 2.79 0.70
CA ASN A 231 -32.35 3.98 0.57
C ASN A 231 -31.73 5.03 -0.36
N SER A 232 -32.59 5.74 -1.09
CA SER A 232 -32.24 6.92 -1.88
C SER A 232 -33.14 8.10 -1.49
N GLY A 233 -32.53 9.22 -1.09
CA GLY A 233 -33.22 10.39 -0.55
C GLY A 233 -32.88 10.61 0.92
N ASP A 234 -33.75 11.25 1.69
CA ASP A 234 -33.40 11.72 3.04
C ASP A 234 -34.39 11.28 4.13
N TRP A 235 -33.90 11.05 5.34
CA TRP A 235 -34.74 10.77 6.52
C TRP A 235 -35.61 9.52 6.41
N ASN A 236 -35.21 8.52 5.62
CA ASN A 236 -35.91 7.24 5.57
C ASN A 236 -35.41 6.31 6.67
N ILE A 237 -36.30 5.67 7.42
CA ILE A 237 -35.92 4.71 8.49
C ILE A 237 -36.32 3.27 8.17
N ALA A 238 -36.71 3.01 6.93
CA ALA A 238 -37.03 1.70 6.37
C ALA A 238 -35.95 1.28 5.35
N SER A 239 -36.17 0.20 4.59
CA SER A 239 -35.22 -0.24 3.55
C SER A 239 -35.87 -0.15 2.16
N PHE A 240 -35.02 -0.01 1.14
CA PHE A 240 -35.42 0.06 -0.26
C PHE A 240 -36.38 1.23 -0.57
N CYS A 241 -36.27 2.35 0.17
CA CYS A 241 -37.10 3.52 -0.04
C CYS A 241 -36.47 4.49 -1.03
N SER A 242 -37.31 5.11 -1.85
CA SER A 242 -36.95 6.27 -2.65
C SER A 242 -37.82 7.47 -2.22
N GLY A 243 -37.19 8.57 -1.83
CA GLY A 243 -37.88 9.79 -1.37
C GLY A 243 -37.48 10.19 0.05
N CYS A 244 -38.38 10.88 0.75
CA CYS A 244 -38.07 11.45 2.07
C CYS A 244 -39.07 11.05 3.16
N PHE A 245 -38.58 10.94 4.40
CA PHE A 245 -39.40 10.69 5.60
C PHE A 245 -40.21 9.38 5.58
N ASN A 246 -39.73 8.35 4.89
CA ASN A 246 -40.41 7.06 4.87
C ASN A 246 -40.10 6.24 6.13
N THR A 247 -41.15 5.71 6.75
CA THR A 247 -41.06 4.90 7.97
C THR A 247 -41.42 3.44 7.78
N ILE A 248 -41.89 3.08 6.57
CA ILE A 248 -42.27 1.73 6.17
C ILE A 248 -41.69 1.44 4.78
N ASN A 249 -41.41 0.16 4.49
CA ASN A 249 -40.98 -0.25 3.16
C ASN A 249 -42.05 0.16 2.14
N GLN A 250 -41.66 0.94 1.14
CA GLN A 250 -42.57 1.43 0.13
C GLN A 250 -43.01 0.29 -0.80
N LYS A 251 -44.24 0.40 -1.28
CA LYS A 251 -44.76 -0.45 -2.34
C LYS A 251 -44.14 -0.04 -3.68
N LEU A 252 -43.91 -1.00 -4.55
CA LEU A 252 -43.30 -0.78 -5.85
C LEU A 252 -44.32 -0.25 -6.86
N LYS A 253 -43.79 0.36 -7.92
CA LYS A 253 -44.52 0.58 -9.17
C LYS A 253 -44.10 -0.49 -10.18
N PHE A 254 -45.07 -1.14 -10.82
CA PHE A 254 -44.85 -1.97 -12.00
C PHE A 254 -45.59 -1.35 -13.17
N PHE A 255 -44.92 -1.27 -14.32
CA PHE A 255 -45.48 -0.68 -15.54
C PHE A 255 -46.06 0.73 -15.33
N ASP A 256 -45.35 1.54 -14.53
CA ASP A 256 -45.67 2.92 -14.13
C ASP A 256 -46.91 3.10 -13.24
N LYS A 257 -47.46 2.00 -12.70
CA LYS A 257 -48.63 2.00 -11.82
C LYS A 257 -48.28 1.41 -10.45
N ASP A 258 -48.92 1.92 -9.40
CA ASP A 258 -48.70 1.46 -8.03
C ASP A 258 -49.14 -0.01 -7.85
N THR A 259 -48.42 -0.75 -7.02
CA THR A 259 -48.74 -2.14 -6.65
C THR A 259 -48.92 -2.24 -5.14
N ASP A 260 -49.39 -3.39 -4.65
CA ASP A 260 -49.38 -3.71 -3.21
C ASP A 260 -48.13 -4.49 -2.76
N ILE A 261 -47.15 -4.66 -3.66
CA ILE A 261 -45.97 -5.50 -3.47
C ILE A 261 -44.78 -4.64 -3.02
N THR A 262 -44.09 -5.06 -1.97
CA THR A 262 -42.81 -4.46 -1.54
C THR A 262 -41.62 -5.07 -2.29
N PHE A 263 -40.46 -4.40 -2.25
CA PHE A 263 -39.24 -4.91 -2.89
C PHE A 263 -38.86 -6.33 -2.43
N GLU A 264 -38.94 -6.61 -1.14
CA GLU A 264 -38.63 -7.93 -0.58
C GLU A 264 -39.59 -9.01 -1.11
N GLN A 265 -40.89 -8.70 -1.17
CA GLN A 265 -41.90 -9.62 -1.71
C GLN A 265 -41.64 -9.89 -3.20
N TRP A 266 -41.33 -8.86 -3.98
CA TRP A 266 -40.94 -9.01 -5.38
C TRP A 266 -39.74 -9.94 -5.55
N ARG A 267 -38.65 -9.71 -4.80
CA ARG A 267 -37.42 -10.52 -4.86
C ARG A 267 -37.63 -11.99 -4.44
N ARG A 268 -38.67 -12.29 -3.65
CA ARG A 268 -39.05 -13.66 -3.26
C ARG A 268 -40.09 -14.30 -4.18
N SER A 269 -40.67 -13.53 -5.11
CA SER A 269 -41.71 -14.00 -6.02
C SER A 269 -41.19 -15.03 -7.02
N GLU A 270 -42.09 -15.87 -7.51
CA GLU A 270 -41.78 -16.83 -8.59
C GLU A 270 -41.49 -16.11 -9.91
N ALA A 271 -42.26 -15.06 -10.24
CA ALA A 271 -42.02 -14.22 -11.41
C ALA A 271 -40.58 -13.68 -11.46
N TYR A 272 -40.05 -13.17 -10.33
CA TYR A 272 -38.67 -12.72 -10.25
C TYR A 272 -37.65 -13.84 -10.50
N ARG A 273 -37.89 -15.06 -9.99
CA ARG A 273 -37.01 -16.23 -10.27
C ARG A 273 -37.06 -16.65 -11.74
N ILE A 274 -38.22 -16.59 -12.37
CA ILE A 274 -38.37 -16.91 -13.80
C ILE A 274 -37.60 -15.88 -14.65
N LEU A 275 -37.72 -14.59 -14.33
CA LEU A 275 -36.98 -13.52 -15.02
C LEU A 275 -35.47 -13.65 -14.89
N LEU A 276 -34.96 -14.13 -13.74
CA LEU A 276 -33.53 -14.38 -13.55
C LEU A 276 -32.95 -15.50 -14.44
N ARG A 277 -33.79 -16.28 -15.12
CA ARG A 277 -33.33 -17.30 -16.08
C ARG A 277 -32.94 -16.72 -17.45
N ILE A 278 -33.20 -15.44 -17.71
CA ILE A 278 -32.79 -14.80 -18.96
C ILE A 278 -31.24 -14.77 -18.99
N LYS A 279 -30.65 -15.42 -20.00
CA LYS A 279 -29.19 -15.48 -20.18
C LYS A 279 -28.67 -14.25 -20.92
N ASP A 280 -28.52 -13.14 -20.20
CA ASP A 280 -28.06 -11.88 -20.79
C ASP A 280 -26.52 -11.74 -20.88
N PHE A 281 -25.76 -12.74 -20.43
CA PHE A 281 -24.30 -12.69 -20.45
C PHE A 281 -23.74 -13.08 -21.82
N LYS A 282 -23.07 -12.12 -22.47
CA LYS A 282 -22.43 -12.30 -23.78
C LYS A 282 -21.18 -13.17 -23.74
N VAL A 283 -20.68 -13.54 -22.57
CA VAL A 283 -19.41 -14.26 -22.42
C VAL A 283 -19.47 -15.23 -21.25
N ASP A 284 -19.15 -16.51 -21.48
CA ASP A 284 -18.83 -17.46 -20.41
C ASP A 284 -17.42 -18.03 -20.58
N TRP A 285 -16.81 -18.40 -19.46
CA TRP A 285 -15.56 -19.15 -19.46
C TRP A 285 -15.83 -20.64 -19.70
N VAL A 286 -15.24 -21.22 -20.74
CA VAL A 286 -15.30 -22.66 -21.02
C VAL A 286 -13.98 -23.28 -20.61
N TYR A 287 -14.03 -24.18 -19.63
CA TYR A 287 -12.86 -24.90 -19.16
C TYR A 287 -12.40 -25.98 -20.15
N ASP A 288 -11.11 -26.28 -20.16
CA ASP A 288 -10.49 -27.23 -21.09
C ASP A 288 -11.10 -28.65 -21.09
N PHE A 289 -11.64 -29.10 -19.96
CA PHE A 289 -12.32 -30.38 -19.85
C PHE A 289 -13.71 -30.39 -20.50
N ASP A 290 -14.36 -29.23 -20.63
CA ASP A 290 -15.66 -29.04 -21.29
C ASP A 290 -15.51 -28.66 -22.78
N MET A 291 -14.29 -28.34 -23.24
CA MET A 291 -14.02 -27.97 -24.62
C MET A 291 -14.09 -29.19 -25.56
N THR A 292 -14.75 -29.02 -26.70
CA THR A 292 -14.74 -30.00 -27.80
C THR A 292 -13.37 -30.08 -28.49
N ASP A 293 -13.11 -31.15 -29.23
CA ASP A 293 -11.83 -31.30 -29.97
C ASP A 293 -11.62 -30.16 -30.99
N GLU A 294 -12.69 -29.71 -31.64
CA GLU A 294 -12.67 -28.54 -32.54
C GLU A 294 -12.36 -27.23 -31.81
N GLU A 295 -12.93 -27.04 -30.60
CA GLU A 295 -12.63 -25.87 -29.78
C GLU A 295 -11.18 -25.88 -29.28
N LYS A 296 -10.64 -27.06 -28.94
CA LYS A 296 -9.22 -27.23 -28.55
C LYS A 296 -8.26 -26.95 -29.69
N GLU A 297 -8.63 -27.32 -30.91
CA GLU A 297 -7.85 -27.01 -32.12
C GLU A 297 -7.87 -25.50 -32.42
N ARG A 298 -9.04 -24.87 -32.32
CA ARG A 298 -9.23 -23.44 -32.61
C ARG A 298 -8.60 -22.53 -31.56
N TYR A 299 -8.60 -22.93 -30.29
CA TYR A 299 -8.10 -22.13 -29.16
C TYR A 299 -6.92 -22.80 -28.47
N SER A 300 -5.87 -23.15 -29.21
CA SER A 300 -4.70 -23.88 -28.72
C SER A 300 -4.01 -23.31 -27.46
N SER A 301 -4.23 -22.04 -27.14
CA SER A 301 -3.82 -21.38 -25.88
C SER A 301 -4.49 -21.95 -24.63
N TYR A 302 -5.55 -22.76 -24.76
CA TYR A 302 -6.24 -23.39 -23.62
C TYR A 302 -5.29 -24.21 -22.75
N LYS A 303 -4.20 -24.76 -23.31
CA LYS A 303 -3.19 -25.54 -22.56
C LYS A 303 -2.45 -24.73 -21.50
N THR A 304 -2.34 -23.41 -21.68
CA THR A 304 -1.70 -22.50 -20.71
C THR A 304 -2.70 -21.65 -19.94
N THR A 305 -3.90 -21.43 -20.50
CA THR A 305 -4.96 -20.61 -19.90
C THR A 305 -6.04 -21.41 -19.19
N TYR A 306 -6.05 -22.74 -19.33
CA TYR A 306 -7.03 -23.67 -18.76
C TYR A 306 -8.48 -23.48 -19.24
N GLY A 307 -8.64 -22.90 -20.42
CA GLY A 307 -9.95 -22.66 -21.04
C GLY A 307 -9.91 -21.51 -22.03
N TYR A 308 -11.08 -21.02 -22.40
CA TYR A 308 -11.21 -19.81 -23.19
C TYR A 308 -12.52 -19.07 -22.86
N LEU A 309 -12.58 -17.78 -23.19
CA LEU A 309 -13.80 -17.00 -23.07
C LEU A 309 -14.64 -17.20 -24.34
N LYS A 310 -15.78 -17.88 -24.21
CA LYS A 310 -16.73 -18.10 -25.29
C LYS A 310 -17.71 -16.93 -25.34
N VAL A 311 -17.73 -16.24 -26.47
CA VAL A 311 -18.71 -15.17 -26.73
C VAL A 311 -19.99 -15.82 -27.27
N PHE A 312 -21.12 -15.57 -26.62
CA PHE A 312 -22.44 -16.00 -27.08
C PHE A 312 -23.16 -14.85 -27.76
N ASP A 313 -23.88 -15.16 -28.84
CA ASP A 313 -24.86 -14.25 -29.41
C ASP A 313 -26.12 -14.26 -28.54
N THR A 314 -26.21 -13.31 -27.61
CA THR A 314 -27.39 -13.13 -26.74
C THR A 314 -28.51 -12.32 -27.40
N SER A 315 -28.39 -11.97 -28.69
CA SER A 315 -29.38 -11.14 -29.39
C SER A 315 -30.80 -11.70 -29.37
N ASN A 316 -30.94 -13.03 -29.21
CA ASN A 316 -32.23 -13.71 -29.08
C ASN A 316 -32.49 -14.32 -27.68
N ALA A 317 -31.63 -14.10 -26.69
CA ALA A 317 -31.70 -14.81 -25.40
C ALA A 317 -33.05 -14.63 -24.69
N THR A 318 -33.63 -13.44 -24.73
CA THR A 318 -34.95 -13.14 -24.16
C THR A 318 -36.07 -13.87 -24.92
N LYS A 319 -35.98 -14.00 -26.24
CA LYS A 319 -36.95 -14.76 -27.05
C LYS A 319 -36.85 -16.26 -26.82
N GLU A 320 -35.64 -16.79 -26.73
CA GLU A 320 -35.39 -18.20 -26.42
C GLU A 320 -35.85 -18.56 -25.01
N TRP A 321 -35.57 -17.69 -24.04
CA TRP A 321 -36.11 -17.78 -22.69
C TRP A 321 -37.63 -17.89 -22.71
N TRP A 322 -38.32 -16.98 -23.40
CA TRP A 322 -39.78 -16.99 -23.49
C TRP A 322 -40.35 -18.29 -24.09
N LYS A 323 -39.73 -18.79 -25.17
CA LYS A 323 -40.11 -20.07 -25.80
C LYS A 323 -39.87 -21.27 -24.88
N SER A 324 -38.88 -21.18 -23.99
CA SER A 324 -38.56 -22.25 -23.03
C SER A 324 -39.52 -22.33 -21.85
N LEU A 325 -40.33 -21.28 -21.62
CA LEU A 325 -41.27 -21.26 -20.51
C LEU A 325 -42.45 -22.19 -20.78
N THR A 326 -42.83 -22.95 -19.75
CA THR A 326 -44.12 -23.65 -19.73
C THR A 326 -45.28 -22.65 -19.74
N GLN A 327 -46.48 -23.10 -20.12
CA GLN A 327 -47.66 -22.22 -20.09
C GLN A 327 -47.90 -21.64 -18.69
N HIS A 328 -47.72 -22.46 -17.65
CA HIS A 328 -47.85 -22.02 -16.26
C HIS A 328 -46.88 -20.87 -15.92
N GLU A 329 -45.62 -20.97 -16.36
CA GLU A 329 -44.62 -19.92 -16.14
C GLU A 329 -44.93 -18.64 -16.94
N LYS A 330 -45.41 -18.77 -18.19
CA LYS A 330 -45.90 -17.62 -18.97
C LYS A 330 -47.07 -16.94 -18.27
N ASP A 331 -48.00 -17.72 -17.71
CA ASP A 331 -49.13 -17.20 -16.95
C ASP A 331 -48.67 -16.48 -15.68
N ILE A 332 -47.65 -16.98 -14.97
CA ILE A 332 -47.06 -16.29 -13.82
C ILE A 332 -46.49 -14.92 -14.21
N ILE A 333 -45.79 -14.82 -15.35
CA ILE A 333 -45.27 -13.54 -15.85
C ILE A 333 -46.40 -12.59 -16.25
N ARG A 334 -47.42 -13.09 -16.95
CA ARG A 334 -48.59 -12.28 -17.34
C ARG A 334 -49.43 -11.83 -16.15
N ASN A 335 -49.36 -12.55 -15.02
CA ASN A 335 -50.04 -12.22 -13.78
C ASN A 335 -49.22 -11.29 -12.84
N ILE A 336 -48.07 -10.78 -13.29
CA ILE A 336 -47.37 -9.71 -12.56
C ILE A 336 -48.33 -8.51 -12.41
N PRO A 337 -48.42 -7.85 -11.23
CA PRO A 337 -49.32 -6.72 -11.05
C PRO A 337 -49.10 -5.63 -12.10
N ASN A 338 -50.20 -5.08 -12.61
CA ASN A 338 -50.21 -4.05 -13.64
C ASN A 338 -49.53 -4.47 -14.96
N PHE A 339 -49.41 -5.77 -15.25
CA PHE A 339 -48.79 -6.25 -16.48
C PHE A 339 -49.35 -5.52 -17.71
N ASP A 340 -48.43 -4.95 -18.48
CA ASP A 340 -48.72 -4.16 -19.67
C ASP A 340 -47.88 -4.76 -20.80
N GLU A 341 -48.55 -5.44 -21.73
CA GLU A 341 -47.92 -6.19 -22.80
C GLU A 341 -47.09 -5.30 -23.73
N ASP A 342 -47.54 -4.07 -23.99
CA ASP A 342 -46.84 -3.15 -24.89
C ASP A 342 -45.57 -2.64 -24.22
N LYS A 343 -45.61 -2.32 -22.92
CA LYS A 343 -44.42 -1.95 -22.15
C LYS A 343 -43.50 -3.15 -21.91
N PHE A 344 -44.05 -4.35 -21.71
CA PHE A 344 -43.27 -5.58 -21.59
C PHE A 344 -42.52 -5.86 -22.89
N LYS A 345 -43.18 -5.74 -24.06
CA LYS A 345 -42.56 -5.82 -25.38
C LYS A 345 -41.50 -4.74 -25.59
N MET A 346 -41.75 -3.52 -25.12
CA MET A 346 -40.77 -2.43 -25.19
C MET A 346 -39.50 -2.73 -24.37
N ILE A 347 -39.63 -3.35 -23.19
CA ILE A 347 -38.50 -3.69 -22.30
C ILE A 347 -37.77 -4.96 -22.75
N THR A 348 -38.52 -5.98 -23.18
CA THR A 348 -37.98 -7.35 -23.40
C THR A 348 -37.91 -7.79 -24.86
N GLY A 349 -38.59 -7.09 -25.77
CA GLY A 349 -38.75 -7.48 -27.17
C GLY A 349 -39.72 -8.64 -27.41
N ILE A 350 -40.41 -9.15 -26.38
CA ILE A 350 -41.37 -10.26 -26.49
C ILE A 350 -42.77 -9.72 -26.74
N ASP A 351 -43.45 -10.25 -27.76
CA ASP A 351 -44.88 -10.02 -27.93
C ASP A 351 -45.67 -11.07 -27.14
N ALA A 352 -46.22 -10.65 -26.00
CA ALA A 352 -46.97 -11.55 -25.13
C ALA A 352 -48.43 -11.76 -25.57
N LYS A 353 -48.91 -11.04 -26.61
CA LYS A 353 -50.30 -11.12 -27.13
C LYS A 353 -50.56 -12.35 -27.99
N GLU A 354 -49.53 -12.83 -28.68
CA GLU A 354 -49.67 -13.78 -29.79
C GLU A 354 -49.41 -15.25 -29.41
N ASP A 355 -49.31 -15.57 -28.11
CA ASP A 355 -48.63 -16.78 -27.61
C ASP A 355 -49.39 -17.61 -26.56
#